data_AF-B5HB19-F1
#
_entry.id   AF-B5HB19-F1
#
_cell.length_a   1.000
_cell.length_b   1.000
_cell.length_c   1.000
_cell.angle_alpha   90.00
_cell.angle_beta   90.00
_cell.angle_gamma   90.00
#
_symmetry.space_group_name_H-M   'P 1'
#
loop_
_entity.id
_entity.type
_entity.pdbx_description
1 polymer ?
#
loop_
_entity_poly.entity_id
_entity_poly.type
_entity_poly.pdbx_seq_one_letter_code
_entity_poly.pdbx_strand_id
1 'polypeptide(L)'
;MNNPREFATHLVDHYLGDRLNAAGSPAGLRETVIDLMIDALPDVETLMSMQLDLLTNGRRSQLPDAYLADQAAAEDSLQRAAAGLRAALAQAGHLGNAQNFERGAAARLRDDPRAALRAELARIPRPLTRPETLAWSLDPAPWFSESHQADKPWPPSGFASVAGLRSLPGNAMAFARVDEGPHEGWVQIGLFERQRTPARQYPDQPARQLQIAVGLEALDNDPPPGTLPASQAPWQLWTSPWRRLGLGLTTESAAEHISAADQALTALTDAGASGLIDTPRPRTLSGLGLPLYVLAPAASVVAALGLEPTEGICGFSLSDATGEALICRQWHGHLVHDGNYEPLLPAVAGADLLIRPDLFARLHDTIGAARCRAGVNVHHKSADDTLDDED
;
A
#
# COMPACT_ATOMS: atom_id res chain seq x y z
N MET A 1 32.01 1.24 17.49
CA MET A 1 31.02 2.20 16.95
C MET A 1 31.04 3.50 17.78
N ASN A 2 31.12 4.69 17.19
CA ASN A 2 31.40 5.95 17.93
C ASN A 2 30.18 6.64 18.56
N ASN A 3 28.95 6.27 18.15
CA ASN A 3 27.70 6.75 18.76
C ASN A 3 26.60 5.67 18.70
N PRO A 4 26.47 4.81 19.73
CA PRO A 4 25.52 3.69 19.69
C PRO A 4 24.07 4.13 19.67
N ARG A 5 23.76 5.27 20.32
CA ARG A 5 22.40 5.82 20.36
C ARG A 5 21.95 6.32 19.00
N GLU A 6 22.80 7.06 18.30
CA GLU A 6 22.51 7.56 16.95
C GLU A 6 22.34 6.40 15.96
N PHE A 7 23.19 5.38 16.03
CA PHE A 7 23.07 4.18 15.22
C PHE A 7 21.78 3.39 15.52
N ALA A 8 21.47 3.14 16.79
CA ALA A 8 20.22 2.47 17.18
C ALA A 8 18.98 3.28 16.78
N THR A 9 19.02 4.61 16.92
CA THR A 9 17.95 5.50 16.46
C THR A 9 17.74 5.34 14.96
N HIS A 10 18.81 5.40 14.18
CA HIS A 10 18.75 5.19 12.73
C HIS A 10 18.15 3.82 12.39
N LEU A 11 18.57 2.73 13.04
CA LEU A 11 18.02 1.39 12.77
C LEU A 11 16.53 1.28 13.14
N VAL A 12 16.13 1.83 14.29
CA VAL A 12 14.72 1.83 14.73
C VAL A 12 13.86 2.66 13.78
N ASP A 13 14.32 3.84 13.39
CA ASP A 13 13.61 4.69 12.43
C ASP A 13 13.50 4.02 11.06
N HIS A 14 14.58 3.38 10.63
CA HIS A 14 14.67 2.70 9.34
C HIS A 14 13.76 1.47 9.25
N TYR A 15 13.71 0.62 10.29
CA TYR A 15 12.97 -0.66 10.24
C TYR A 15 11.58 -0.59 10.88
N LEU A 16 11.40 0.24 11.90
CA LEU A 16 10.18 0.25 12.72
C LEU A 16 9.45 1.59 12.71
N GLY A 17 10.07 2.65 12.18
CA GLY A 17 9.51 4.01 12.21
C GLY A 17 8.08 4.09 11.71
N ASP A 18 7.80 3.49 10.55
CA ASP A 18 6.46 3.45 9.96
C ASP A 18 5.44 2.67 10.82
N ARG A 19 5.82 1.51 11.35
CA ARG A 19 4.96 0.69 12.24
C ARG A 19 4.66 1.42 13.54
N LEU A 20 5.67 2.09 14.11
CA LEU A 20 5.51 2.91 15.31
C LEU A 20 4.59 4.11 15.05
N ASN A 21 4.74 4.77 13.91
CA ASN A 21 3.89 5.90 13.50
C ASN A 21 2.45 5.44 13.24
N ALA A 22 2.25 4.34 12.50
CA ALA A 22 0.94 3.75 12.23
C ALA A 22 0.24 3.26 13.51
N ALA A 23 1.00 2.83 14.52
CA ALA A 23 0.48 2.52 15.85
C ALA A 23 0.03 3.75 16.65
N GLY A 24 0.16 4.96 16.09
CA GLY A 24 -0.19 6.23 16.73
C GLY A 24 0.91 6.77 17.64
N SER A 25 2.16 6.35 17.44
CA SER A 25 3.34 6.74 18.22
C SER A 25 3.09 6.70 19.73
N PRO A 26 2.85 5.52 20.32
CA PRO A 26 2.60 5.41 21.75
C PRO A 26 3.73 6.04 22.57
N ALA A 27 3.36 6.91 23.51
CA ALA A 27 4.34 7.69 24.27
C ALA A 27 5.38 6.78 24.95
N GLY A 28 6.66 7.07 24.73
CA GLY A 28 7.79 6.35 25.33
C GLY A 28 8.12 5.00 24.70
N LEU A 29 7.28 4.46 23.80
CA LEU A 29 7.56 3.17 23.16
C LEU A 29 8.83 3.26 22.31
N ARG A 30 8.93 4.28 21.46
CA ARG A 30 10.06 4.47 20.54
C ARG A 30 11.39 4.59 21.30
N GLU A 31 11.41 5.40 22.34
CA GLU A 31 12.58 5.61 23.19
C GLU A 31 12.98 4.30 23.89
N THR A 32 12.01 3.54 24.38
CA THR A 32 12.26 2.23 25.01
C THR A 32 12.82 1.22 24.01
N VAL A 33 12.34 1.22 22.76
CA VAL A 33 12.91 0.37 21.69
C VAL A 33 14.35 0.76 21.42
N ILE A 34 14.67 2.06 21.33
CA ILE A 34 16.03 2.55 21.10
C ILE A 34 16.95 2.12 22.25
N ASP A 35 16.53 2.28 23.50
CA ASP A 35 17.34 1.90 24.67
C ASP A 35 17.60 0.38 24.69
N LEU A 36 16.58 -0.45 24.44
CA LEU A 36 16.75 -1.91 24.33
C LEU A 36 17.64 -2.32 23.15
N MET A 37 17.56 -1.60 22.03
CA MET A 37 18.41 -1.86 20.87
C MET A 37 19.87 -1.53 21.19
N ILE A 38 20.14 -0.43 21.92
CA ILE A 38 21.48 -0.08 22.37
C ILE A 38 22.10 -1.22 23.19
N ASP A 39 21.32 -1.80 24.10
CA ASP A 39 21.76 -2.92 24.93
C ASP A 39 22.05 -4.19 24.09
N ALA A 40 21.36 -4.38 22.96
CA ALA A 40 21.52 -5.52 22.06
C ALA A 40 22.66 -5.36 21.01
N LEU A 41 23.18 -4.15 20.79
CA LEU A 41 24.18 -3.85 19.76
C LEU A 41 25.45 -4.75 19.80
N PRO A 42 26.03 -5.07 20.96
CA PRO A 42 27.23 -5.92 21.00
C PRO A 42 27.00 -7.32 20.41
N ASP A 43 25.82 -7.89 20.65
CA ASP A 43 25.43 -9.20 20.12
C ASP A 43 25.14 -9.11 18.61
N VAL A 44 24.52 -8.01 18.17
CA VAL A 44 24.27 -7.73 16.75
C VAL A 44 25.57 -7.67 15.94
N GLU A 45 26.58 -6.91 16.40
CA GLU A 45 27.87 -6.80 15.70
C GLU A 45 28.53 -8.18 15.50
N THR A 46 28.44 -9.03 16.53
CA THR A 46 28.96 -10.40 16.50
C THR A 46 28.21 -11.25 15.47
N LEU A 47 26.88 -11.23 15.50
CA LEU A 47 26.04 -12.01 14.59
C LEU A 47 26.14 -11.55 13.14
N MET A 48 26.19 -10.23 12.86
CA MET A 48 26.38 -9.71 11.51
C MET A 48 27.72 -10.13 10.92
N SER A 49 28.80 -10.11 11.71
CA SER A 49 30.12 -10.57 11.30
C SER A 49 30.08 -12.05 10.89
N MET A 50 29.37 -12.87 11.68
CA MET A 50 29.14 -14.28 11.34
C MET A 50 28.32 -14.48 10.07
N GLN A 51 27.25 -13.69 9.86
CA GLN A 51 26.42 -13.75 8.65
C GLN A 51 27.20 -13.35 7.39
N LEU A 52 28.02 -12.29 7.45
CA LEU A 52 28.90 -11.87 6.36
C LEU A 52 29.96 -12.94 6.04
N ASP A 53 30.54 -13.56 7.06
CA ASP A 53 31.46 -14.68 6.91
C ASP A 53 30.82 -15.89 6.22
N LEU A 54 29.55 -16.17 6.50
CA LEU A 54 28.79 -17.24 5.83
C LEU A 54 28.53 -16.93 4.35
N LEU A 55 28.22 -15.66 4.02
CA LEU A 55 27.95 -15.22 2.64
C LEU A 55 29.21 -15.17 1.76
N THR A 56 30.35 -14.80 2.34
CA THR A 56 31.60 -14.59 1.58
C THR A 56 32.42 -15.88 1.41
N ASN A 57 32.22 -16.89 2.27
CA ASN A 57 32.98 -18.14 2.23
C ASN A 57 32.20 -19.27 1.54
N GLY A 58 32.38 -19.42 0.23
CA GLY A 58 31.75 -20.47 -0.60
C GLY A 58 32.09 -21.94 -0.26
N ARG A 59 32.81 -22.20 0.84
CA ARG A 59 33.09 -23.55 1.37
C ARG A 59 32.19 -23.93 2.55
N ARG A 60 31.37 -23.02 3.06
CA ARG A 60 30.46 -23.31 4.18
C ARG A 60 29.17 -23.93 3.64
N SER A 61 28.70 -25.00 4.29
CA SER A 61 27.46 -25.70 3.95
C SER A 61 26.22 -25.08 4.61
N GLN A 62 26.42 -24.12 5.52
CA GLN A 62 25.35 -23.44 6.25
C GLN A 62 25.02 -22.13 5.55
N LEU A 63 23.74 -21.94 5.22
CA LEU A 63 23.21 -20.67 4.74
C LEU A 63 23.03 -19.72 5.94
N PRO A 64 23.24 -18.40 5.76
CA PRO A 64 22.92 -17.42 6.79
C PRO A 64 21.42 -17.39 7.07
N ASP A 65 21.05 -16.89 8.25
CA ASP A 65 19.64 -16.67 8.61
C ASP A 65 18.98 -15.68 7.64
N ALA A 66 17.66 -15.84 7.45
CA ALA A 66 16.87 -15.04 6.51
C ALA A 66 16.72 -13.56 6.92
N TYR A 67 16.91 -13.26 8.20
CA TYR A 67 16.91 -11.89 8.74
C TYR A 67 18.32 -11.47 9.08
N LEU A 68 18.68 -10.23 8.72
CA LEU A 68 19.91 -9.62 9.20
C LEU A 68 19.81 -9.41 10.72
N ALA A 69 20.92 -9.61 11.42
CA ALA A 69 20.92 -9.62 12.89
C ALA A 69 20.46 -8.29 13.52
N ASP A 70 20.68 -7.17 12.83
CA ASP A 70 20.21 -5.84 13.22
C ASP A 70 18.68 -5.70 13.14
N GLN A 71 18.06 -6.24 12.09
CA GLN A 71 16.61 -6.30 11.93
C GLN A 71 15.96 -7.16 13.01
N ALA A 72 16.54 -8.32 13.29
CA ALA A 72 16.04 -9.24 14.31
C ALA A 72 16.09 -8.61 15.71
N ALA A 73 17.18 -7.91 16.04
CA ALA A 73 17.34 -7.23 17.32
C ALA A 73 16.39 -6.02 17.47
N ALA A 74 16.14 -5.27 16.39
CA ALA A 74 15.14 -4.20 16.40
C ALA A 74 13.74 -4.77 16.66
N GLU A 75 13.36 -5.86 16.01
CA GLU A 75 12.06 -6.51 16.20
C GLU A 75 11.91 -7.08 17.62
N ASP A 76 12.93 -7.76 18.16
CA ASP A 76 12.91 -8.27 19.53
C ASP A 76 12.78 -7.12 20.56
N SER A 77 13.50 -6.02 20.34
CA SER A 77 13.42 -4.81 21.16
C SER A 77 12.01 -4.21 21.15
N LEU A 78 11.36 -4.16 19.99
CA LEU A 78 9.97 -3.71 19.87
C LEU A 78 9.02 -4.62 20.65
N GLN A 79 9.13 -5.94 20.49
CA GLN A 79 8.25 -6.90 21.16
C GLN A 79 8.39 -6.83 22.68
N ARG A 80 9.62 -6.69 23.18
CA ARG A 80 9.91 -6.48 24.61
C ARG A 80 9.32 -5.17 25.13
N ALA A 81 9.50 -4.07 24.41
CA ALA A 81 8.96 -2.77 24.79
C ALA A 81 7.43 -2.75 24.75
N ALA A 82 6.82 -3.35 23.73
CA ALA A 82 5.37 -3.43 23.54
C ALA A 82 4.66 -4.21 24.65
N ALA A 83 5.33 -5.21 25.26
CA ALA A 83 4.78 -5.96 26.39
C ALA A 83 4.47 -5.08 27.62
N GLY A 84 5.15 -3.93 27.77
CA GLY A 84 4.93 -2.97 28.86
C GLY A 84 3.91 -1.87 28.56
N LEU A 85 3.40 -1.79 27.33
CA LEU A 85 2.73 -0.59 26.82
C LEU A 85 1.41 -0.28 27.53
N ARG A 86 0.64 -1.31 27.89
CA ARG A 86 -0.59 -1.15 28.68
C ARG A 86 -0.30 -0.67 30.10
N ALA A 87 0.79 -1.14 30.71
CA ALA A 87 1.18 -0.70 32.05
C ALA A 87 1.60 0.78 32.05
N ALA A 88 2.34 1.21 31.02
CA ALA A 88 2.70 2.61 30.83
C ALA A 88 1.46 3.52 30.64
N LEU A 89 0.49 3.10 29.81
CA LEU A 89 -0.75 3.86 29.63
C LEU A 89 -1.60 3.91 30.90
N ALA A 90 -1.66 2.82 31.67
CA ALA A 90 -2.33 2.80 32.95
C ALA A 90 -1.68 3.77 33.96
N GLN A 91 -0.34 3.85 33.99
CA GLN A 91 0.39 4.83 34.79
C GLN A 91 0.12 6.27 34.35
N ALA A 92 -0.11 6.50 33.06
CA ALA A 92 -0.53 7.78 32.49
C ALA A 92 -2.05 8.06 32.67
N GLY A 93 -2.77 7.27 33.47
CA GLY A 93 -4.19 7.47 33.76
C GLY A 93 -5.17 7.00 32.67
N HIS A 94 -4.69 6.32 31.63
CA HIS A 94 -5.51 5.80 30.54
C HIS A 94 -5.92 4.35 30.83
N LEU A 95 -7.07 4.18 31.47
CA LEU A 95 -7.64 2.86 31.77
C LEU A 95 -8.73 2.52 30.74
N GLY A 96 -8.60 1.35 30.12
CA GLY A 96 -9.56 0.86 29.11
C GLY A 96 -9.72 -0.66 29.17
N ASN A 97 -10.55 -1.21 28.28
CA ASN A 97 -10.69 -2.66 28.17
C ASN A 97 -9.36 -3.29 27.75
N ALA A 98 -8.74 -4.05 28.66
CA ALA A 98 -7.42 -4.63 28.46
C ALA A 98 -7.37 -5.54 27.21
N GLN A 99 -8.38 -6.38 26.98
CA GLN A 99 -8.35 -7.31 25.85
C GLN A 99 -8.45 -6.61 24.50
N ASN A 100 -9.31 -5.60 24.39
CA ASN A 100 -9.45 -4.82 23.15
C ASN A 100 -8.18 -3.99 22.90
N PHE A 101 -7.59 -3.45 23.97
CA PHE A 101 -6.33 -2.73 23.91
C PHE A 101 -5.20 -3.63 23.41
N GLU A 102 -4.96 -4.78 24.06
CA GLU A 102 -3.87 -5.69 23.70
C GLU A 102 -4.05 -6.23 22.28
N ARG A 103 -5.27 -6.58 21.88
CA ARG A 103 -5.56 -7.01 20.51
C ARG A 103 -5.30 -5.90 19.48
N GLY A 104 -5.72 -4.67 19.76
CA GLY A 104 -5.48 -3.52 18.89
C GLY A 104 -4.01 -3.12 18.79
N ALA A 105 -3.29 -3.13 19.92
CA ALA A 105 -1.85 -2.85 19.96
C ALA A 105 -1.05 -3.93 19.23
N ALA A 106 -1.33 -5.21 19.50
CA ALA A 106 -0.68 -6.32 18.80
C ALA A 106 -0.98 -6.32 17.29
N ALA A 107 -2.22 -6.00 16.88
CA ALA A 107 -2.57 -5.93 15.46
C ALA A 107 -1.80 -4.82 14.70
N ARG A 108 -1.52 -3.69 15.36
CA ARG A 108 -0.76 -2.56 14.77
C ARG A 108 0.75 -2.75 14.83
N LEU A 109 1.24 -3.44 15.85
CA LEU A 109 2.67 -3.59 16.11
C LEU A 109 3.25 -4.89 15.57
N ARG A 110 2.49 -5.92 15.21
CA ARG A 110 3.02 -7.19 14.72
C ARG A 110 3.32 -7.14 13.22
N ASP A 111 4.49 -7.63 12.81
CA ASP A 111 4.72 -7.95 11.39
C ASP A 111 3.91 -9.20 10.99
N ASP A 112 3.18 -9.14 9.87
CA ASP A 112 2.36 -10.26 9.42
C ASP A 112 2.86 -10.80 8.08
N PRO A 113 3.63 -11.91 8.08
CA PRO A 113 4.17 -12.50 6.86
C PRO A 113 3.06 -13.02 5.93
N ARG A 114 1.82 -13.16 6.42
CA ARG A 114 0.68 -13.55 5.58
C ARG A 114 0.32 -12.45 4.57
N ALA A 115 0.61 -11.19 4.87
CA ALA A 115 0.38 -10.09 3.94
C ALA A 115 1.25 -10.26 2.69
N ALA A 116 2.56 -10.52 2.85
CA ALA A 116 3.48 -10.79 1.75
C ALA A 116 3.10 -12.07 0.98
N LEU A 117 2.76 -13.16 1.67
CA LEU A 117 2.32 -14.40 1.02
C LEU A 117 1.04 -14.20 0.19
N ARG A 118 0.04 -13.47 0.74
CA ARG A 118 -1.20 -13.14 0.03
C ARG A 118 -0.93 -12.22 -1.15
N ALA A 119 -0.04 -11.26 -0.99
CA ALA A 119 0.39 -10.40 -2.09
C ALA A 119 0.95 -11.25 -3.24
N GLU A 120 1.90 -12.15 -2.96
CA GLU A 120 2.45 -13.04 -4.00
C GLU A 120 1.38 -13.92 -4.68
N LEU A 121 0.38 -14.39 -3.95
CA LEU A 121 -0.75 -15.14 -4.52
C LEU A 121 -1.72 -14.27 -5.33
N ALA A 122 -1.84 -12.99 -4.99
CA ALA A 122 -2.65 -12.00 -5.71
C ALA A 122 -1.93 -11.42 -6.94
N ARG A 123 -0.68 -11.83 -7.18
CA ARG A 123 0.15 -11.31 -8.27
C ARG A 123 -0.32 -11.85 -9.61
N ILE A 124 -0.59 -10.93 -10.53
CA ILE A 124 -0.96 -11.19 -11.91
C ILE A 124 -0.02 -10.43 -12.86
N PRO A 125 0.04 -10.80 -14.16
CA PRO A 125 0.55 -9.92 -15.19
C PRO A 125 -0.22 -8.59 -15.19
N ARG A 126 0.44 -7.49 -15.59
CA ARG A 126 -0.20 -6.16 -15.68
C ARG A 126 -1.50 -6.26 -16.51
N PRO A 127 -2.68 -6.01 -15.93
CA PRO A 127 -3.95 -6.17 -16.64
C PRO A 127 -4.15 -5.03 -17.65
N LEU A 128 -4.82 -5.35 -18.76
CA LEU A 128 -5.22 -4.36 -19.76
C LEU A 128 -6.47 -3.57 -19.35
N THR A 129 -7.24 -4.06 -18.38
CA THR A 129 -8.45 -3.42 -17.86
C THR A 129 -8.15 -2.03 -17.28
N ARG A 130 -8.70 -1.00 -17.93
CA ARG A 130 -8.58 0.42 -17.56
C ARG A 130 -9.84 1.17 -17.99
N PRO A 131 -10.26 2.23 -17.28
CA PRO A 131 -11.23 3.18 -17.81
C PRO A 131 -10.76 3.72 -19.17
N GLU A 132 -11.69 3.95 -20.10
CA GLU A 132 -11.37 4.37 -21.47
C GLU A 132 -10.51 5.64 -21.51
N THR A 133 -10.81 6.61 -20.65
CA THR A 133 -10.05 7.87 -20.52
C THR A 133 -8.59 7.65 -20.09
N LEU A 134 -8.28 6.47 -19.53
CA LEU A 134 -6.95 6.07 -19.08
C LEU A 134 -6.31 5.00 -19.97
N ALA A 135 -6.91 4.62 -21.10
CA ALA A 135 -6.37 3.59 -22.00
C ALA A 135 -4.95 3.92 -22.50
N TRP A 136 -4.64 5.21 -22.67
CA TRP A 136 -3.30 5.70 -23.02
C TRP A 136 -2.22 5.30 -22.01
N SER A 137 -2.58 5.07 -20.73
CA SER A 137 -1.64 4.66 -19.70
C SER A 137 -1.10 3.24 -19.91
N LEU A 138 -1.73 2.44 -20.78
CA LEU A 138 -1.27 1.10 -21.10
C LEU A 138 0.06 1.08 -21.84
N ASP A 139 0.44 2.15 -22.55
CA ASP A 139 1.80 2.28 -23.10
C ASP A 139 2.81 2.34 -21.93
N PRO A 140 3.55 1.25 -21.67
CA PRO A 140 4.28 1.10 -20.44
C PRO A 140 5.55 1.97 -20.42
N ALA A 141 5.93 2.43 -19.23
CA ALA A 141 7.30 2.79 -18.94
C ALA A 141 8.26 1.58 -19.13
N PRO A 142 9.56 1.80 -19.42
CA PRO A 142 10.21 3.11 -19.56
C PRO A 142 9.88 3.77 -20.91
N TRP A 143 9.65 5.08 -20.89
CA TRP A 143 9.41 5.87 -22.11
C TRP A 143 10.73 6.20 -22.85
N PHE A 144 11.64 5.24 -22.88
CA PHE A 144 12.91 5.29 -23.61
C PHE A 144 12.89 4.21 -24.70
N SER A 145 13.14 4.57 -25.95
CA SER A 145 13.44 3.59 -26.99
C SER A 145 14.96 3.45 -27.15
N GLU A 146 15.49 2.22 -27.13
CA GLU A 146 16.90 1.96 -27.46
C GLU A 146 17.24 2.39 -28.90
N SER A 147 16.23 2.43 -29.77
CA SER A 147 16.30 3.01 -31.11
C SER A 147 16.00 4.51 -31.07
N HIS A 148 17.00 5.33 -31.38
CA HIS A 148 16.95 6.80 -31.52
C HIS A 148 15.88 7.35 -32.50
N GLN A 149 14.58 7.21 -32.23
CA GLN A 149 13.54 7.85 -33.04
C GLN A 149 12.41 8.39 -32.16
N ALA A 150 12.54 9.68 -31.84
CA ALA A 150 11.64 10.56 -31.10
C ALA A 150 11.59 10.33 -29.58
N ASP A 151 12.04 11.33 -28.83
CA ASP A 151 11.60 11.51 -27.44
C ASP A 151 10.07 11.45 -27.43
N LYS A 152 9.51 10.40 -26.84
CA LYS A 152 8.07 10.38 -26.57
C LYS A 152 7.76 11.61 -25.71
N PRO A 153 6.68 12.36 -26.00
CA PRO A 153 6.35 13.55 -25.25
C PRO A 153 6.21 13.21 -23.75
N TRP A 154 6.74 14.08 -22.90
CA TRP A 154 6.58 14.01 -21.46
C TRP A 154 5.88 15.30 -20.98
N PRO A 155 4.81 15.20 -20.17
CA PRO A 155 4.10 13.97 -19.79
C PRO A 155 3.50 13.22 -21.00
N PRO A 156 3.08 11.94 -20.84
CA PRO A 156 2.51 11.17 -21.94
C PRO A 156 1.35 11.93 -22.59
N SER A 157 1.17 11.82 -23.91
CA SER A 157 0.21 12.62 -24.67
C SER A 157 -1.24 12.50 -24.18
N GLY A 158 -1.61 11.37 -23.57
CA GLY A 158 -2.92 11.18 -22.97
C GLY A 158 -3.12 11.86 -21.61
N PHE A 159 -2.07 12.33 -20.94
CA PHE A 159 -2.17 13.01 -19.65
C PHE A 159 -3.07 14.26 -19.72
N ALA A 160 -2.99 15.02 -20.81
CA ALA A 160 -3.78 16.25 -20.97
C ALA A 160 -5.29 16.01 -20.93
N SER A 161 -5.78 14.80 -21.25
CA SER A 161 -7.21 14.47 -21.19
C SER A 161 -7.72 14.25 -19.76
N VAL A 162 -6.83 14.03 -18.80
CA VAL A 162 -7.14 13.81 -17.38
C VAL A 162 -6.56 14.86 -16.45
N ALA A 163 -5.73 15.76 -16.98
CA ALA A 163 -5.16 16.86 -16.23
C ALA A 163 -6.27 17.73 -15.61
N GLY A 164 -6.23 17.88 -14.28
CA GLY A 164 -7.23 18.65 -13.54
C GLY A 164 -8.61 17.99 -13.38
N LEU A 165 -8.83 16.79 -13.93
CA LEU A 165 -10.06 16.05 -13.66
C LEU A 165 -10.05 15.55 -12.21
N ARG A 166 -11.19 15.68 -11.52
CA ARG A 166 -11.42 15.02 -10.23
C ARG A 166 -12.31 13.79 -10.33
N SER A 167 -13.14 13.71 -11.36
CA SER A 167 -13.93 12.52 -11.67
C SER A 167 -13.87 12.22 -13.16
N LEU A 168 -13.88 10.93 -13.50
CA LEU A 168 -13.94 10.49 -14.88
C LEU A 168 -15.33 10.81 -15.48
N PRO A 169 -15.38 11.17 -16.76
CA PRO A 169 -16.65 11.40 -17.45
C PRO A 169 -17.49 10.12 -17.49
N GLY A 170 -18.80 10.24 -17.25
CA GLY A 170 -19.71 9.09 -17.20
C GLY A 170 -19.96 8.51 -15.80
N ASN A 171 -19.36 9.09 -14.74
CA ASN A 171 -19.62 8.70 -13.35
C ASN A 171 -19.41 7.18 -13.14
N ALA A 172 -20.40 6.47 -12.57
CA ALA A 172 -20.36 5.03 -12.39
C ALA A 172 -20.13 4.22 -13.68
N MET A 173 -20.48 4.75 -14.85
CA MET A 173 -20.26 4.08 -16.13
C MET A 173 -18.82 4.19 -16.62
N ALA A 174 -18.00 5.03 -15.98
CA ALA A 174 -16.59 5.18 -16.33
C ALA A 174 -15.73 4.00 -15.84
N PHE A 175 -16.22 3.21 -14.88
CA PHE A 175 -15.48 2.05 -14.39
C PHE A 175 -15.36 0.99 -15.47
N ALA A 176 -14.14 0.49 -15.64
CA ALA A 176 -13.85 -0.57 -16.58
C ALA A 176 -14.39 -1.91 -16.09
N ARG A 177 -14.66 -2.79 -17.06
CA ARG A 177 -14.96 -4.19 -16.80
C ARG A 177 -13.81 -5.05 -17.27
N VAL A 178 -13.61 -6.17 -16.60
CA VAL A 178 -12.63 -7.17 -17.02
C VAL A 178 -13.17 -7.90 -18.24
N ASP A 179 -12.39 -7.93 -19.32
CA ASP A 179 -12.82 -8.52 -20.59
C ASP A 179 -12.58 -10.05 -20.65
N GLU A 180 -11.61 -10.57 -19.89
CA GLU A 180 -11.18 -11.97 -20.00
C GLU A 180 -10.74 -12.58 -18.65
N GLY A 181 -10.77 -13.91 -18.57
CA GLY A 181 -10.24 -14.68 -17.45
C GLY A 181 -11.28 -15.00 -16.36
N PRO A 182 -10.85 -15.44 -15.16
CA PRO A 182 -11.76 -15.91 -14.12
C PRO A 182 -12.71 -14.85 -13.56
N HIS A 183 -12.39 -13.57 -13.79
CA HIS A 183 -13.17 -12.41 -13.34
C HIS A 183 -13.82 -11.66 -14.49
N GLU A 184 -14.04 -12.29 -15.64
CA GLU A 184 -14.74 -11.69 -16.78
C GLU A 184 -16.06 -11.03 -16.35
N GLY A 185 -16.27 -9.79 -16.81
CA GLY A 185 -17.42 -8.96 -16.50
C GLY A 185 -17.33 -8.20 -15.16
N TRP A 186 -16.40 -8.52 -14.27
CA TRP A 186 -16.24 -7.83 -12.98
C TRP A 186 -15.83 -6.38 -13.16
N VAL A 187 -16.26 -5.52 -12.24
CA VAL A 187 -16.08 -4.06 -12.34
C VAL A 187 -14.83 -3.65 -11.56
N GLN A 188 -13.93 -2.90 -12.20
CA GLN A 188 -12.76 -2.31 -11.58
C GLN A 188 -13.15 -1.02 -10.85
N ILE A 189 -13.40 -1.12 -9.55
CA ILE A 189 -13.81 0.01 -8.69
C ILE A 189 -12.64 0.77 -8.08
N GLY A 190 -11.43 0.22 -8.16
CA GLY A 190 -10.21 0.88 -7.72
C GLY A 190 -9.03 0.49 -8.60
N LEU A 191 -8.14 1.44 -8.88
CA LEU A 191 -6.91 1.22 -9.65
C LEU A 191 -5.83 2.18 -9.14
N PHE A 192 -4.71 1.63 -8.69
CA PHE A 192 -3.52 2.40 -8.35
C PHE A 192 -2.35 1.87 -9.17
N GLU A 193 -1.69 2.73 -9.93
CA GLU A 193 -0.50 2.35 -10.70
C GLU A 193 0.57 3.44 -10.63
N ARG A 194 1.79 3.01 -10.33
CA ARG A 194 3.00 3.82 -10.47
C ARG A 194 3.79 3.29 -11.65
N GLN A 195 4.12 4.20 -12.55
CA GLN A 195 5.06 3.97 -13.63
C GLN A 195 6.26 4.89 -13.42
N ARG A 196 7.47 4.37 -13.60
CA ARG A 196 8.69 5.15 -13.45
C ARG A 196 9.68 4.82 -14.54
N THR A 197 10.50 5.80 -14.82
CA THR A 197 11.66 5.71 -15.67
C THR A 197 12.84 6.29 -14.88
N PRO A 198 13.88 5.50 -14.57
CA PRO A 198 15.03 6.00 -13.82
C PRO A 198 15.78 7.04 -14.64
N ALA A 199 16.48 7.96 -13.97
CA ALA A 199 17.39 8.88 -14.63
C ALA A 199 18.50 8.09 -15.35
N ARG A 200 18.98 8.64 -16.46
CA ARG A 200 20.13 8.11 -17.20
C ARG A 200 21.13 9.22 -17.45
N GLN A 201 22.41 8.90 -17.40
CA GLN A 201 23.47 9.85 -17.72
C GLN A 201 23.75 9.94 -19.23
N TYR A 202 23.46 8.88 -20.00
CA TYR A 202 23.74 8.82 -21.43
C TYR A 202 22.68 8.02 -22.23
N PRO A 203 21.91 8.67 -23.13
CA PRO A 203 21.73 10.12 -23.19
C PRO A 203 21.20 10.66 -21.85
N ASP A 204 21.59 11.89 -21.51
CA ASP A 204 21.16 12.53 -20.26
C ASP A 204 19.64 12.72 -20.28
N GLN A 205 18.95 12.07 -19.34
CA GLN A 205 17.50 12.08 -19.25
C GLN A 205 17.08 12.06 -17.78
N PRO A 206 16.18 12.98 -17.36
CA PRO A 206 15.74 13.07 -15.98
C PRO A 206 14.91 11.85 -15.60
N ALA A 207 14.86 11.55 -14.30
CA ALA A 207 13.93 10.56 -13.78
C ALA A 207 12.49 11.05 -14.01
N ARG A 208 11.63 10.16 -14.49
CA ARG A 208 10.22 10.44 -14.76
C ARG A 208 9.34 9.50 -13.97
N GLN A 209 8.27 10.01 -13.39
CA GLN A 209 7.28 9.21 -12.68
C GLN A 209 5.87 9.64 -13.08
N LEU A 210 5.00 8.66 -13.27
CA LEU A 210 3.56 8.82 -13.42
C LEU A 210 2.86 8.00 -12.34
N GLN A 211 1.89 8.59 -11.66
CA GLN A 211 1.02 7.93 -10.71
C GLN A 211 -0.43 8.12 -11.13
N ILE A 212 -1.19 7.03 -11.14
CA ILE A 212 -2.60 6.99 -11.49
C ILE A 212 -3.34 6.39 -10.31
N ALA A 213 -4.36 7.08 -9.83
CA ALA A 213 -5.29 6.61 -8.83
C ALA A 213 -6.72 6.81 -9.35
N VAL A 214 -7.50 5.73 -9.34
CA VAL A 214 -8.94 5.72 -9.58
C VAL A 214 -9.59 5.02 -8.39
N GLY A 215 -10.71 5.54 -7.93
CA GLY A 215 -11.47 4.93 -6.85
C GLY A 215 -12.95 5.27 -6.92
N LEU A 216 -13.74 4.37 -6.35
CA LEU A 216 -15.17 4.57 -6.17
C LEU A 216 -15.43 5.51 -5.01
N GLU A 217 -16.26 6.52 -5.24
CA GLU A 217 -16.62 7.52 -4.24
C GLU A 217 -18.14 7.75 -4.24
N ALA A 218 -18.68 8.00 -3.04
CA ALA A 218 -20.03 8.51 -2.83
C ALA A 218 -19.89 10.00 -2.51
N LEU A 219 -20.35 10.88 -3.39
CA LEU A 219 -20.10 12.32 -3.30
C LEU A 219 -21.32 13.14 -3.76
N ASP A 220 -21.75 14.08 -2.95
CA ASP A 220 -22.74 15.09 -3.34
C ASP A 220 -22.13 16.18 -4.23
N ASN A 221 -20.87 16.54 -3.98
CA ASN A 221 -20.15 17.59 -4.68
C ASN A 221 -18.75 17.12 -5.10
N ASP A 222 -18.16 17.81 -6.07
CA ASP A 222 -16.78 17.53 -6.48
C ASP A 222 -15.81 17.89 -5.33
N PRO A 223 -14.95 16.96 -4.89
CA PRO A 223 -13.99 17.23 -3.83
C PRO A 223 -12.87 18.17 -4.31
N PRO A 224 -12.10 18.77 -3.39
CA PRO A 224 -11.02 19.69 -3.76
C PRO A 224 -10.02 19.07 -4.75
N PRO A 225 -9.43 19.87 -5.67
CA PRO A 225 -8.35 19.42 -6.53
C PRO A 225 -7.22 18.78 -5.74
N GLY A 226 -6.58 17.74 -6.30
CA GLY A 226 -5.50 17.01 -5.64
C GLY A 226 -5.94 16.01 -4.55
N THR A 227 -7.22 15.98 -4.17
CA THR A 227 -7.73 14.97 -3.22
C THR A 227 -7.64 13.57 -3.84
N LEU A 228 -7.06 12.63 -3.10
CA LEU A 228 -6.97 11.23 -3.53
C LEU A 228 -8.35 10.55 -3.48
N PRO A 229 -8.76 9.76 -4.52
CA PRO A 229 -10.01 9.02 -4.50
C PRO A 229 -9.91 7.72 -3.69
N ALA A 230 -9.25 7.77 -2.53
CA ALA A 230 -9.11 6.61 -1.65
C ALA A 230 -9.03 7.03 -0.17
N SER A 231 -9.65 6.22 0.68
CA SER A 231 -9.53 6.29 2.13
C SER A 231 -8.38 5.41 2.64
N GLN A 232 -8.25 5.27 3.95
CA GLN A 232 -7.32 4.36 4.61
C GLN A 232 -8.08 3.21 5.24
N ALA A 233 -7.54 2.00 5.18
CA ALA A 233 -8.15 0.83 5.81
C ALA A 233 -7.11 -0.14 6.38
N PRO A 234 -7.43 -0.84 7.49
CA PRO A 234 -6.56 -1.89 8.00
C PRO A 234 -6.52 -3.07 7.02
N TRP A 235 -5.33 -3.55 6.67
CA TRP A 235 -5.16 -4.71 5.77
C TRP A 235 -5.81 -5.98 6.34
N GLN A 236 -6.02 -6.05 7.65
CA GLN A 236 -6.69 -7.14 8.34
C GLN A 236 -8.16 -7.33 7.89
N LEU A 237 -8.76 -6.38 7.15
CA LEU A 237 -10.03 -6.60 6.45
C LEU A 237 -9.99 -7.84 5.54
N TRP A 238 -8.81 -8.16 4.99
CA TRP A 238 -8.61 -9.32 4.13
C TRP A 238 -8.45 -10.65 4.87
N THR A 239 -8.28 -10.63 6.19
CA THR A 239 -7.92 -11.83 6.97
C THR A 239 -8.80 -12.07 8.19
N SER A 240 -9.54 -11.07 8.63
CA SER A 240 -10.38 -11.14 9.81
C SER A 240 -11.78 -10.61 9.51
N PRO A 241 -12.83 -11.33 9.96
CA PRO A 241 -14.20 -10.81 9.92
C PRO A 241 -14.28 -9.39 10.46
N TRP A 242 -14.90 -8.48 9.70
CA TRP A 242 -14.93 -7.06 10.03
C TRP A 242 -15.55 -6.78 11.42
N ARG A 243 -16.49 -7.62 11.85
CA ARG A 243 -17.09 -7.58 13.19
C ARG A 243 -16.07 -7.76 14.32
N ARG A 244 -14.95 -8.46 14.07
CA ARG A 244 -13.87 -8.68 15.04
C ARG A 244 -12.86 -7.54 15.08
N LEU A 245 -12.87 -6.65 14.08
CA LEU A 245 -11.97 -5.50 14.01
C LEU A 245 -12.43 -4.32 14.90
N GLY A 246 -13.59 -4.42 15.54
CA GLY A 246 -14.06 -3.42 16.50
C GLY A 246 -14.46 -2.09 15.86
N LEU A 247 -14.86 -2.11 14.59
CA LEU A 247 -15.17 -0.92 13.80
C LEU A 247 -16.51 -0.25 14.16
N GLY A 248 -17.31 -0.86 15.04
CA GLY A 248 -18.58 -0.29 15.51
C GLY A 248 -19.70 -0.20 14.46
N LEU A 249 -19.55 -0.90 13.33
CA LEU A 249 -20.52 -0.89 12.23
C LEU A 249 -21.57 -2.01 12.39
N THR A 250 -22.75 -1.78 11.84
CA THR A 250 -23.72 -2.83 11.48
C THR A 250 -23.94 -2.79 9.97
N THR A 251 -24.61 -3.79 9.40
CA THR A 251 -24.90 -3.79 7.96
C THR A 251 -25.83 -2.62 7.59
N GLU A 252 -26.82 -2.32 8.42
CA GLU A 252 -27.76 -1.21 8.24
C GLU A 252 -27.06 0.14 8.39
N SER A 253 -26.32 0.34 9.48
CA SER A 253 -25.61 1.61 9.70
C SER A 253 -24.50 1.86 8.67
N ALA A 254 -23.88 0.81 8.12
CA ALA A 254 -22.93 0.94 7.03
C ALA A 254 -23.62 1.37 5.72
N ALA A 255 -24.78 0.81 5.39
CA ALA A 255 -25.55 1.21 4.21
C ALA A 255 -26.07 2.65 4.33
N GLU A 256 -26.58 3.03 5.49
CA GLU A 256 -26.98 4.42 5.80
C GLU A 256 -25.79 5.39 5.72
N HIS A 257 -24.63 4.97 6.21
CA HIS A 257 -23.43 5.79 6.12
C HIS A 257 -22.97 6.01 4.67
N ILE A 258 -23.00 4.98 3.82
CA ILE A 258 -22.68 5.09 2.39
C ILE A 258 -23.69 6.01 1.67
N SER A 259 -24.98 5.89 2.00
CA SER A 259 -26.04 6.65 1.33
C SER A 259 -26.11 8.12 1.74
N ALA A 260 -25.52 8.50 2.88
CA ALA A 260 -25.61 9.85 3.41
C ALA A 260 -24.28 10.63 3.51
N ALA A 261 -23.14 9.95 3.63
CA ALA A 261 -21.85 10.61 3.83
C ALA A 261 -21.03 10.67 2.55
N ASP A 262 -20.34 11.79 2.34
CA ASP A 262 -19.35 11.94 1.27
C ASP A 262 -18.06 11.22 1.67
N GLN A 263 -17.69 10.19 0.90
CA GLN A 263 -16.55 9.33 1.23
C GLN A 263 -15.99 8.56 0.02
N ALA A 264 -14.70 8.25 0.09
CA ALA A 264 -14.08 7.26 -0.78
C ALA A 264 -14.36 5.83 -0.27
N LEU A 265 -14.88 5.00 -1.17
CA LEU A 265 -15.27 3.61 -0.93
C LEU A 265 -14.19 2.60 -1.34
N THR A 266 -13.12 3.07 -1.97
CA THR A 266 -11.84 2.37 -2.11
C THR A 266 -10.85 2.88 -1.07
N ALA A 267 -9.96 2.02 -0.59
CA ALA A 267 -8.97 2.35 0.42
C ALA A 267 -7.59 1.81 0.07
N LEU A 268 -6.55 2.53 0.48
CA LEU A 268 -5.19 2.01 0.60
C LEU A 268 -5.03 1.36 1.98
N THR A 269 -4.34 0.23 2.03
CA THR A 269 -4.06 -0.44 3.31
C THR A 269 -2.67 -0.14 3.83
N ASP A 270 -2.52 -0.33 5.14
CA ASP A 270 -1.27 -0.25 5.90
C ASP A 270 -0.29 -1.40 5.60
N ALA A 271 -0.66 -2.40 4.80
CA ALA A 271 0.25 -3.44 4.31
C ALA A 271 1.06 -3.04 3.06
N GLY A 272 0.73 -1.92 2.42
CA GLY A 272 1.48 -1.42 1.26
C GLY A 272 2.75 -0.67 1.65
N ALA A 273 3.78 -0.76 0.81
CA ALA A 273 5.05 -0.04 1.01
C ALA A 273 4.93 1.49 0.85
N SER A 274 3.85 1.99 0.25
CA SER A 274 3.62 3.42 0.04
C SER A 274 2.74 4.03 1.13
N GLY A 275 3.18 5.15 1.70
CA GLY A 275 2.27 6.14 2.29
C GLY A 275 1.41 6.83 1.22
N LEU A 276 0.42 7.63 1.65
CA LEU A 276 -0.36 8.50 0.76
C LEU A 276 0.56 9.32 -0.17
N ILE A 277 0.09 9.55 -1.39
CA ILE A 277 0.83 9.86 -2.63
C ILE A 277 1.84 11.03 -2.55
N ASP A 278 1.79 11.88 -1.52
CA ASP A 278 2.62 13.09 -1.44
C ASP A 278 3.77 13.06 -0.43
N THR A 279 3.91 11.99 0.37
CA THR A 279 5.11 11.80 1.19
C THR A 279 5.98 10.73 0.56
N PRO A 280 7.15 11.07 -0.04
CA PRO A 280 8.16 10.06 -0.32
C PRO A 280 8.56 9.47 1.03
N ARG A 281 8.01 8.29 1.37
CA ARG A 281 8.63 7.50 2.43
C ARG A 281 10.05 7.20 1.97
N PRO A 282 11.06 7.33 2.85
CA PRO A 282 12.39 6.88 2.52
C PRO A 282 12.32 5.44 1.96
N ARG A 283 13.23 5.10 1.04
CA ARG A 283 13.32 3.82 0.28
C ARG A 283 13.45 2.55 1.16
N THR A 284 13.17 2.64 2.45
CA THR A 284 13.51 1.71 3.50
C THR A 284 12.28 0.87 3.82
N LEU A 285 12.02 0.01 2.82
CA LEU A 285 11.06 -1.07 2.69
C LEU A 285 10.46 -1.62 3.99
N SER A 286 9.13 -1.48 4.07
CA SER A 286 8.20 -2.52 4.50
C SER A 286 8.75 -3.92 4.22
N GLY A 287 8.61 -4.86 5.16
CA GLY A 287 9.23 -6.20 5.12
C GLY A 287 9.27 -6.90 3.75
N LEU A 288 10.27 -7.78 3.58
CA LEU A 288 10.53 -8.52 2.33
C LEU A 288 9.23 -9.04 1.70
N GLY A 289 8.97 -8.65 0.44
CA GLY A 289 7.85 -9.17 -0.36
C GLY A 289 6.53 -8.39 -0.26
N LEU A 290 6.48 -7.27 0.48
CA LEU A 290 5.30 -6.42 0.46
C LEU A 290 5.20 -5.59 -0.84
N PRO A 291 4.02 -5.53 -1.47
CA PRO A 291 3.80 -4.78 -2.70
C PRO A 291 3.72 -3.28 -2.41
N LEU A 292 3.88 -2.47 -3.47
CA LEU A 292 3.79 -1.02 -3.33
C LEU A 292 2.41 -0.56 -2.86
N TYR A 293 1.36 -1.17 -3.42
CA TYR A 293 -0.04 -0.87 -3.14
C TYR A 293 -0.76 -2.16 -2.77
N VAL A 294 -1.52 -2.12 -1.68
CA VAL A 294 -2.55 -3.12 -1.37
C VAL A 294 -3.84 -2.34 -1.20
N LEU A 295 -4.76 -2.49 -2.16
CA LEU A 295 -6.07 -1.87 -2.08
C LEU A 295 -6.99 -2.71 -1.19
N ALA A 296 -8.01 -2.05 -0.64
CA ALA A 296 -9.13 -2.66 0.05
C ALA A 296 -10.41 -1.88 -0.25
N PRO A 297 -11.59 -2.49 -0.11
CA PRO A 297 -12.81 -1.72 0.02
C PRO A 297 -12.81 -0.96 1.35
N ALA A 298 -13.53 0.16 1.41
CA ALA A 298 -13.82 0.80 2.69
C ALA A 298 -14.57 -0.19 3.62
N ALA A 299 -14.34 -0.08 4.93
CA ALA A 299 -14.98 -0.95 5.91
C ALA A 299 -16.52 -0.92 5.84
N SER A 300 -17.10 0.23 5.50
CA SER A 300 -18.53 0.40 5.26
C SER A 300 -19.02 -0.47 4.10
N VAL A 301 -18.26 -0.59 3.01
CA VAL A 301 -18.60 -1.46 1.86
C VAL A 301 -18.60 -2.94 2.28
N VAL A 302 -17.58 -3.38 3.02
CA VAL A 302 -17.49 -4.76 3.54
C VAL A 302 -18.71 -5.08 4.40
N ALA A 303 -19.06 -4.19 5.34
CA ALA A 303 -20.19 -4.37 6.24
C ALA A 303 -21.55 -4.33 5.53
N ALA A 304 -21.76 -3.38 4.60
CA ALA A 304 -23.01 -3.19 3.86
C ALA A 304 -23.29 -4.34 2.88
N LEU A 305 -22.25 -4.88 2.24
CA LEU A 305 -22.36 -6.03 1.34
C LEU A 305 -22.34 -7.37 2.08
N GLY A 306 -22.02 -7.38 3.39
CA GLY A 306 -21.96 -8.59 4.20
C GLY A 306 -20.80 -9.51 3.83
N LEU A 307 -19.68 -8.93 3.41
CA LEU A 307 -18.51 -9.66 2.94
C LEU A 307 -17.67 -10.18 4.12
N GLU A 308 -17.10 -11.35 3.95
CA GLU A 308 -16.20 -11.99 4.90
C GLU A 308 -14.90 -12.40 4.18
N PRO A 309 -13.75 -12.49 4.88
CA PRO A 309 -12.53 -13.02 4.30
C PRO A 309 -12.74 -14.39 3.66
N THR A 310 -12.32 -14.54 2.40
CA THR A 310 -12.39 -15.84 1.73
C THR A 310 -11.54 -16.86 2.48
N GLU A 311 -12.10 -18.06 2.71
CA GLU A 311 -11.39 -19.12 3.44
C GLU A 311 -10.13 -19.58 2.70
N GLY A 312 -9.10 -19.94 3.48
CA GLY A 312 -7.81 -20.40 2.96
C GLY A 312 -6.83 -19.27 2.63
N ILE A 313 -5.77 -19.61 1.90
CA ILE A 313 -4.75 -18.65 1.43
C ILE A 313 -5.01 -18.39 -0.05
N CYS A 314 -5.82 -17.36 -0.32
CA CYS A 314 -6.40 -17.05 -1.64
C CYS A 314 -6.14 -15.59 -2.06
N GLY A 315 -4.90 -15.12 -1.88
CA GLY A 315 -4.54 -13.73 -2.15
C GLY A 315 -5.31 -12.74 -1.27
N PHE A 316 -5.75 -11.63 -1.86
CA PHE A 316 -6.63 -10.66 -1.22
C PHE A 316 -8.06 -10.81 -1.80
N SER A 317 -8.87 -11.61 -1.10
CA SER A 317 -10.21 -11.99 -1.56
C SER A 317 -11.21 -11.93 -0.41
N LEU A 318 -12.38 -11.35 -0.68
CA LEU A 318 -13.56 -11.38 0.17
C LEU A 318 -14.68 -12.12 -0.55
N SER A 319 -15.45 -12.89 0.21
CA SER A 319 -16.57 -13.70 -0.26
C SER A 319 -17.87 -13.36 0.45
N ASP A 320 -18.98 -13.66 -0.21
CA ASP A 320 -20.31 -13.74 0.40
C ASP A 320 -20.84 -15.19 0.33
N ALA A 321 -22.12 -15.38 0.62
CA ALA A 321 -22.75 -16.70 0.58
C ALA A 321 -22.74 -17.37 -0.81
N THR A 322 -22.51 -16.61 -1.88
CA THR A 322 -22.49 -17.11 -3.27
C THR A 322 -21.08 -17.36 -3.80
N GLY A 323 -20.04 -17.00 -3.03
CA GLY A 323 -18.64 -17.22 -3.35
C GLY A 323 -17.84 -15.93 -3.37
N GLU A 324 -16.74 -15.94 -4.14
CA GLU A 324 -15.87 -14.77 -4.28
C GLU A 324 -16.65 -13.56 -4.79
N ALA A 325 -16.42 -12.43 -4.14
CA ALA A 325 -17.25 -11.22 -4.29
C ALA A 325 -16.40 -9.99 -4.60
N LEU A 326 -15.21 -9.89 -4.01
CA LEU A 326 -14.32 -8.76 -4.17
C LEU A 326 -12.88 -9.23 -4.04
N ILE A 327 -12.02 -8.79 -4.97
CA ILE A 327 -10.61 -9.15 -4.96
C ILE A 327 -9.71 -7.94 -5.17
N CYS A 328 -8.53 -7.98 -4.57
CA CYS A 328 -7.43 -7.08 -4.91
C CYS A 328 -6.38 -7.88 -5.68
N ARG A 329 -6.05 -7.42 -6.89
CA ARG A 329 -4.97 -7.98 -7.70
C ARG A 329 -3.81 -7.00 -7.69
N GLN A 330 -2.61 -7.51 -7.90
CA GLN A 330 -1.41 -6.69 -7.97
C GLN A 330 -0.49 -7.14 -9.09
N TRP A 331 0.33 -6.22 -9.58
CA TRP A 331 1.30 -6.50 -10.62
C TRP A 331 2.56 -5.69 -10.43
N HIS A 332 3.68 -6.32 -10.78
CA HIS A 332 4.97 -5.67 -10.97
C HIS A 332 5.49 -6.11 -12.34
N GLY A 333 6.07 -5.18 -13.09
CA GLY A 333 6.58 -5.47 -14.42
C GLY A 333 7.68 -4.51 -14.85
N HIS A 334 8.32 -4.86 -15.96
CA HIS A 334 9.38 -4.07 -16.61
C HIS A 334 10.52 -3.78 -15.63
N LEU A 335 11.29 -4.82 -15.29
CA LEU A 335 12.45 -4.68 -14.41
C LEU A 335 13.50 -3.79 -15.09
N VAL A 336 13.82 -2.66 -14.46
CA VAL A 336 14.78 -1.68 -14.97
C VAL A 336 15.95 -1.53 -14.02
N HIS A 337 17.12 -1.32 -14.61
CA HIS A 337 18.36 -0.97 -13.91
C HIS A 337 18.51 0.55 -13.92
N ASP A 338 18.75 1.16 -12.77
CA ASP A 338 18.97 2.61 -12.64
C ASP A 338 20.46 3.00 -12.76
N GLY A 339 21.33 2.02 -12.97
CA GLY A 339 22.78 2.20 -13.08
C GLY A 339 23.54 1.89 -11.80
N ASN A 340 22.85 1.68 -10.69
CA ASN A 340 23.45 1.34 -9.40
C ASN A 340 23.55 -0.18 -9.23
N TYR A 341 24.44 -0.66 -8.35
CA TYR A 341 24.56 -2.07 -7.96
C TYR A 341 23.37 -2.57 -7.11
N GLU A 342 22.21 -1.92 -7.20
CA GLU A 342 20.98 -2.29 -6.49
C GLU A 342 20.19 -3.35 -7.30
N PRO A 343 19.32 -4.15 -6.64
CA PRO A 343 18.43 -5.06 -7.34
C PRO A 343 17.56 -4.35 -8.38
N LEU A 344 17.27 -5.01 -9.51
CA LEU A 344 16.36 -4.49 -10.51
C LEU A 344 15.01 -4.16 -9.87
N LEU A 345 14.52 -2.96 -10.12
CA LEU A 345 13.25 -2.52 -9.57
C LEU A 345 12.18 -2.47 -10.67
N PRO A 346 10.90 -2.75 -10.36
CA PRO A 346 9.84 -2.71 -11.37
C PRO A 346 9.60 -1.27 -11.83
N ALA A 347 9.66 -1.03 -13.14
CA ALA A 347 9.28 0.25 -13.74
C ALA A 347 7.77 0.47 -13.64
N VAL A 348 6.97 -0.60 -13.63
CA VAL A 348 5.52 -0.53 -13.44
C VAL A 348 5.12 -1.37 -12.22
N ALA A 349 4.42 -0.76 -11.28
CA ALA A 349 3.87 -1.41 -10.12
C ALA A 349 2.45 -0.90 -9.86
N GLY A 350 1.49 -1.79 -9.66
CA GLY A 350 0.11 -1.38 -9.44
C GLY A 350 -0.73 -2.45 -8.76
N ALA A 351 -1.93 -2.03 -8.39
CA ALA A 351 -2.98 -2.87 -7.84
C ALA A 351 -4.34 -2.38 -8.34
N ASP A 352 -5.30 -3.30 -8.43
CA ASP A 352 -6.69 -2.96 -8.68
C ASP A 352 -7.64 -3.71 -7.75
N LEU A 353 -8.81 -3.12 -7.57
CA LEU A 353 -9.88 -3.66 -6.76
C LEU A 353 -11.05 -3.99 -7.69
N LEU A 354 -11.38 -5.28 -7.77
CA LEU A 354 -12.49 -5.76 -8.58
C LEU A 354 -13.65 -6.20 -7.69
N ILE A 355 -14.86 -5.92 -8.13
CA ILE A 355 -16.10 -6.34 -7.49
C ILE A 355 -17.00 -7.07 -8.48
N ARG A 356 -17.70 -8.11 -7.99
CA ARG A 356 -18.67 -8.87 -8.77
C ARG A 356 -19.83 -7.97 -9.24
N PRO A 357 -20.36 -8.13 -10.47
CA PRO A 357 -21.29 -7.15 -11.06
C PRO A 357 -22.60 -6.93 -10.30
N ASP A 358 -23.18 -7.98 -9.71
CA ASP A 358 -24.38 -7.90 -8.88
C ASP A 358 -24.16 -7.06 -7.61
N LEU A 359 -22.98 -7.20 -7.00
CA LEU A 359 -22.60 -6.44 -5.82
C LEU A 359 -22.28 -4.98 -6.16
N PHE A 360 -21.68 -4.72 -7.33
CA PHE A 360 -21.53 -3.36 -7.84
C PHE A 360 -22.89 -2.68 -8.05
N ALA A 361 -23.86 -3.37 -8.64
CA ALA A 361 -25.20 -2.83 -8.82
C ALA A 361 -25.87 -2.49 -7.47
N ARG A 362 -25.80 -3.38 -6.49
CA ARG A 362 -26.30 -3.13 -5.13
C ARG A 362 -25.62 -1.94 -4.47
N LEU A 363 -24.31 -1.82 -4.61
CA LEU A 363 -23.53 -0.72 -4.05
C LEU A 363 -23.89 0.60 -4.75
N HIS A 364 -24.00 0.60 -6.08
CA HIS A 364 -24.45 1.74 -6.86
C HIS A 364 -25.84 2.22 -6.44
N ASP A 365 -26.78 1.30 -6.21
CA ASP A 365 -28.13 1.63 -5.72
C ASP A 365 -28.11 2.20 -4.31
N THR A 366 -27.21 1.70 -3.45
CA THR A 366 -27.02 2.20 -2.08
C THR A 366 -26.44 3.61 -2.05
N ILE A 367 -25.48 3.91 -2.93
CA ILE A 367 -24.87 5.24 -3.07
C ILE A 367 -25.87 6.24 -3.68
N GLY A 368 -26.63 5.78 -4.67
CA GLY A 368 -27.49 6.59 -5.52
C GLY A 368 -26.75 7.07 -6.78
N ALA A 369 -27.43 7.01 -7.93
CA ALA A 369 -26.84 7.27 -9.24
C ALA A 369 -26.23 8.69 -9.39
N ALA A 370 -26.79 9.69 -8.70
CA ALA A 370 -26.28 11.06 -8.74
C ALA A 370 -24.98 11.24 -7.93
N ARG A 371 -24.76 10.39 -6.93
CA ARG A 371 -23.63 10.47 -5.99
C ARG A 371 -22.49 9.51 -6.31
N CYS A 372 -22.75 8.49 -7.13
CA CYS A 372 -21.76 7.48 -7.47
C CYS A 372 -20.75 8.03 -8.49
N ARG A 373 -19.52 8.32 -8.04
CA ARG A 373 -18.47 8.93 -8.86
C ARG A 373 -17.29 7.98 -9.03
N ALA A 374 -16.69 8.03 -10.21
CA ALA A 374 -15.38 7.45 -10.49
C ALA A 374 -14.32 8.53 -10.27
N GLY A 375 -13.82 8.65 -9.04
CA GLY A 375 -12.78 9.59 -8.70
C GLY A 375 -11.48 9.28 -9.42
N VAL A 376 -10.77 10.31 -9.88
CA VAL A 376 -9.47 10.17 -10.53
C VAL A 376 -8.48 11.18 -9.97
N ASN A 377 -7.24 10.73 -9.86
CA ASN A 377 -6.09 11.56 -9.59
C ASN A 377 -4.90 11.02 -10.38
N VAL A 378 -4.35 11.84 -11.28
CA VAL A 378 -3.18 11.49 -12.09
C VAL A 378 -2.12 12.56 -11.91
N HIS A 379 -0.94 12.14 -11.47
CA HIS A 379 0.19 13.02 -11.18
C HIS A 379 1.42 12.57 -11.95
N HIS A 380 2.21 13.51 -12.44
CA HIS A 380 3.53 13.24 -12.99
C HIS A 380 4.60 14.01 -12.23
N LYS A 381 5.84 13.51 -12.24
CA LYS A 381 7.02 14.23 -11.75
C LYS A 381 8.19 14.02 -12.71
N SER A 382 8.90 15.07 -13.07
CA SER A 382 10.24 15.03 -13.65
C SER A 382 11.25 15.54 -12.62
N ALA A 383 12.47 14.99 -12.60
CA ALA A 383 13.53 15.49 -11.72
C ALA A 383 13.89 16.98 -11.96
N ASP A 384 13.53 17.53 -13.12
CA ASP A 384 13.73 18.95 -13.44
C ASP A 384 12.67 19.86 -12.77
N ASP A 385 11.53 19.32 -12.33
CA ASP A 385 10.40 20.09 -11.76
C ASP A 385 10.65 20.53 -10.29
N THR A 386 11.77 20.14 -9.68
CA THR A 386 12.13 20.47 -8.28
C THR A 386 12.98 21.74 -8.11
N LEU A 387 13.14 22.56 -9.15
CA LEU A 387 13.99 23.76 -9.11
C LEU A 387 13.27 25.10 -8.91
N ASP A 388 11.95 25.15 -8.79
CA ASP A 388 11.19 26.42 -8.80
C ASP A 388 10.51 26.83 -7.48
N ASP A 389 10.71 26.13 -6.35
CA ASP A 389 9.99 26.42 -5.09
C ASP A 389 10.90 26.72 -3.86
N GLU A 390 12.14 27.18 -4.05
CA GLU A 390 12.95 27.77 -2.96
C GLU A 390 13.66 29.06 -3.41
N ASP A 391 12.95 30.19 -3.26
CA ASP A 391 13.53 31.53 -3.08
C ASP A 391 13.15 32.07 -1.68
#